data_AF-A0A7K7UHA6-F1
#
_entry.id   AF-A0A7K7UHA6-F1
#
_cell.length_a   1.000
_cell.length_b   1.000
_cell.length_c   1.000
_cell.angle_alpha   90.00
_cell.angle_beta   90.00
_cell.angle_gamma   90.00
#
_symmetry.space_group_name_H-M   'P 1'
#
loop_
_entity.id
_entity.type
_entity.pdbx_description
1 polymer ?
#
loop_
_entity_poly.entity_id
_entity_poly.type
_entity_poly.pdbx_seq_one_letter_code
_entity_poly.pdbx_strand_id
1 'polypeptide(L)'
;APCSAARSLQDELTCPVCLEYFNDPVLVAECGHNFCRACVTQCWEDSARRLCCPQCREPVPQRLFRPNRSLGNIVHIPLRLYCVQDRRAVCVVCHLSREHRTHTVLPAEEAAHAAEEVPQEHLSSLRKGREEAKAERERQSEDLL
;
A
#
# COMPACT_ATOMS: atom_id res chain seq x y z
N ALA A 1 -2.87 6.18 12.25
CA ALA A 1 -1.57 5.46 12.16
C ALA A 1 -1.85 3.97 12.00
N PRO A 2 -1.07 3.21 11.21
CA PRO A 2 -1.20 1.75 11.15
C PRO A 2 -0.92 1.14 12.54
N CYS A 3 -1.62 0.06 12.90
CA CYS A 3 -1.31 -0.65 14.14
C CYS A 3 0.11 -1.25 14.08
N SER A 4 0.75 -1.53 15.22
CA SER A 4 2.15 -1.99 15.28
C SER A 4 2.41 -3.24 14.43
N ALA A 5 1.45 -4.17 14.38
CA ALA A 5 1.53 -5.37 13.53
C ALA A 5 1.48 -5.05 12.02
N ALA A 6 0.78 -3.99 11.62
CA ALA A 6 0.72 -3.55 10.22
C ALA A 6 2.03 -2.91 9.77
N ARG A 7 2.77 -2.24 10.67
CA ARG A 7 4.13 -1.72 10.39
C ARG A 7 5.14 -2.85 10.21
N SER A 8 5.17 -3.83 11.12
CA SER A 8 6.06 -4.98 10.98
C SER A 8 5.82 -5.76 9.69
N LEU A 9 4.57 -5.88 9.22
CA LEU A 9 4.32 -6.52 7.92
C LEU A 9 4.79 -5.66 6.73
N GLN A 10 4.64 -4.34 6.81
CA GLN A 10 5.12 -3.44 5.74
C GLN A 10 6.62 -3.59 5.54
N ASP A 11 7.39 -3.61 6.64
CA ASP A 11 8.85 -3.75 6.58
C ASP A 11 9.26 -5.07 5.88
N GLU A 12 8.58 -6.18 6.17
CA GLU A 12 8.83 -7.50 5.54
C GLU A 12 8.46 -7.57 4.05
N LEU A 13 7.65 -6.63 3.56
CA LEU A 13 7.18 -6.60 2.16
C LEU A 13 7.86 -5.50 1.33
N THR A 14 8.81 -4.77 1.93
CA THR A 14 9.53 -3.67 1.27
C THR A 14 10.94 -4.08 0.90
N CYS A 15 11.40 -3.59 -0.25
CA CYS A 15 12.75 -3.77 -0.69
C CYS A 15 13.70 -2.86 0.10
N PRO A 16 14.77 -3.39 0.71
CA PRO A 16 15.70 -2.58 1.51
C PRO A 16 16.57 -1.62 0.66
N VAL A 17 16.51 -1.70 -0.66
CA VAL A 17 17.27 -0.83 -1.58
C VAL A 17 16.44 0.38 -2.01
N CYS A 18 15.23 0.17 -2.52
CA CYS A 18 14.36 1.27 -2.96
C CYS A 18 13.36 1.74 -1.90
N LEU A 19 13.21 0.99 -0.79
CA LEU A 19 12.27 1.26 0.31
C LEU A 19 10.78 1.23 -0.09
N GLU A 20 10.51 0.71 -1.28
CA GLU A 20 9.16 0.49 -1.80
C GLU A 20 8.79 -0.99 -1.71
N TYR A 21 7.51 -1.31 -1.87
CA TYR A 21 7.06 -2.69 -2.01
C TYR A 21 7.83 -3.44 -3.10
N PHE A 22 8.18 -4.71 -2.84
CA PHE A 22 8.90 -5.50 -3.82
C PHE A 22 8.17 -5.56 -5.17
N ASN A 23 8.90 -5.23 -6.24
CA ASN A 23 8.49 -5.41 -7.62
C ASN A 23 9.43 -6.40 -8.29
N ASP A 24 8.86 -7.50 -8.82
CA ASP A 24 9.62 -8.67 -9.31
C ASP A 24 10.70 -9.12 -8.30
N PRO A 25 10.31 -9.58 -7.09
CA PRO A 25 11.27 -9.95 -6.06
C PRO A 25 12.12 -11.15 -6.48
N VAL A 26 13.40 -11.04 -6.20
CA VAL A 26 14.38 -12.12 -6.32
C VAL A 26 15.05 -12.39 -4.98
N LEU A 27 15.32 -13.67 -4.74
CA LEU A 27 16.03 -14.19 -3.57
C LEU A 27 17.51 -14.38 -3.90
N VAL A 28 18.39 -13.88 -3.04
CA VAL A 28 19.81 -14.23 -3.03
C VAL A 28 19.96 -15.61 -2.39
N ALA A 29 20.40 -16.61 -3.16
CA ALA A 29 20.37 -18.01 -2.73
C ALA A 29 21.26 -18.30 -1.51
N GLU A 30 22.35 -17.56 -1.35
CA GLU A 30 23.37 -17.77 -0.33
C GLU A 30 22.93 -17.27 1.05
N CYS A 31 22.18 -16.17 1.11
CA CYS A 31 21.81 -15.51 2.37
C CYS A 31 20.30 -15.35 2.58
N GLY A 32 19.47 -15.68 1.58
CA GLY A 32 18.01 -15.64 1.69
C GLY A 32 17.38 -14.24 1.68
N HIS A 33 18.14 -13.18 1.40
CA HIS A 33 17.61 -11.83 1.33
C HIS A 33 16.89 -11.58 0.00
N ASN A 34 15.82 -10.77 0.04
CA ASN A 34 14.98 -10.47 -1.11
C ASN A 34 15.20 -9.03 -1.59
N PHE A 35 15.18 -8.83 -2.90
CA PHE A 35 15.34 -7.52 -3.55
C PHE A 35 14.48 -7.45 -4.80
N CYS A 36 14.11 -6.26 -5.26
CA CYS A 36 13.59 -6.10 -6.63
C CYS A 36 14.69 -6.49 -7.62
N ARG A 37 14.34 -7.21 -8.70
CA ARG A 37 15.30 -7.57 -9.76
C ARG A 37 16.09 -6.35 -10.26
N ALA A 38 15.41 -5.23 -10.51
CA ALA A 38 16.06 -4.01 -10.99
C ALA A 38 17.08 -3.45 -10.00
N CYS A 39 16.70 -3.33 -8.72
CA CYS A 39 17.56 -2.82 -7.65
C CYS A 39 18.84 -3.64 -7.52
N VAL A 40 18.69 -4.96 -7.54
CA VAL A 40 19.81 -5.87 -7.33
C VAL A 40 20.75 -5.88 -8.53
N THR A 41 20.21 -5.85 -9.76
CA THR A 41 20.99 -5.70 -10.98
C THR A 41 21.81 -4.40 -10.97
N GLN A 42 21.19 -3.27 -10.60
CA GLN A 42 21.86 -1.97 -10.54
C GLN A 42 22.96 -1.92 -9.47
N CYS A 43 22.73 -2.46 -8.27
CA CYS A 43 23.78 -2.54 -7.24
C CYS A 43 25.00 -3.37 -7.67
N TRP A 44 24.81 -4.32 -8.58
CA TRP A 44 25.88 -5.18 -9.10
C TRP A 44 26.47 -4.72 -10.44
N GLU A 45 26.14 -3.51 -10.86
CA GLU A 45 26.64 -2.84 -12.07
C GLU A 45 27.71 -1.76 -11.83
N ASP A 46 28.21 -1.47 -10.60
CA ASP A 46 29.41 -0.59 -10.29
C ASP A 46 30.62 -1.14 -9.40
N SER A 47 31.78 -1.49 -9.98
CA SER A 47 33.04 -2.15 -9.49
C SER A 47 33.08 -3.49 -8.69
N ALA A 48 34.07 -4.37 -8.93
CA ALA A 48 34.27 -5.77 -8.45
C ALA A 48 34.13 -6.12 -6.93
N ARG A 49 33.72 -5.17 -6.07
CA ARG A 49 33.12 -5.42 -4.74
C ARG A 49 31.62 -5.78 -4.82
N ARG A 50 31.04 -5.74 -6.04
CA ARG A 50 29.68 -6.12 -6.49
C ARG A 50 29.31 -7.63 -6.37
N LEU A 51 29.91 -8.37 -5.45
CA LEU A 51 29.50 -9.75 -5.21
C LEU A 51 29.07 -9.88 -3.76
N CYS A 52 28.50 -8.84 -3.18
CA CYS A 52 28.00 -8.87 -1.80
C CYS A 52 26.50 -8.58 -1.80
N CYS A 53 25.78 -9.22 -0.90
CA CYS A 53 24.39 -8.89 -0.61
C CYS A 53 24.29 -7.44 -0.09
N PRO A 54 23.43 -6.57 -0.65
CA PRO A 54 23.27 -5.19 -0.17
C PRO A 54 22.84 -5.09 1.31
N GLN A 55 22.17 -6.11 1.84
CA GLN A 55 21.63 -6.13 3.20
C GLN A 55 22.65 -6.65 4.23
N CYS A 56 23.18 -7.85 4.04
CA CYS A 56 24.09 -8.49 5.01
C CYS A 56 25.57 -8.42 4.65
N ARG A 57 25.91 -7.96 3.43
CA ARG A 57 27.28 -7.88 2.87
C ARG A 57 27.97 -9.23 2.67
N GLU A 58 27.28 -10.34 2.87
CA GLU A 58 27.81 -11.68 2.57
C GLU A 58 28.13 -11.84 1.08
N PRO A 59 29.21 -12.57 0.73
CA PRO A 59 29.56 -12.84 -0.67
C PRO A 59 28.49 -13.64 -1.42
N VAL A 60 28.28 -13.29 -2.70
CA VAL A 60 27.30 -13.82 -3.66
C VAL A 60 28.06 -14.14 -4.94
N PRO A 61 28.82 -15.25 -4.99
CA PRO A 61 29.84 -15.49 -6.03
C PRO A 61 29.26 -15.75 -7.42
N GLN A 62 27.99 -16.17 -7.52
CA GLN A 62 27.42 -16.69 -8.76
C GLN A 62 26.24 -15.87 -9.31
N ARG A 63 25.90 -14.73 -8.69
CA ARG A 63 24.72 -13.92 -9.06
C ARG A 63 23.44 -14.78 -9.22
N LEU A 64 23.31 -15.83 -8.41
CA LEU A 64 22.21 -16.77 -8.52
C LEU A 64 20.96 -16.20 -7.87
N PHE A 65 20.20 -15.45 -8.67
CA PHE A 65 18.92 -14.91 -8.24
C PHE A 65 17.80 -15.83 -8.64
N ARG A 66 17.05 -16.29 -7.65
CA ARG A 66 15.84 -17.05 -7.89
C ARG A 66 14.64 -16.12 -7.78
N PRO A 67 13.77 -16.04 -8.81
CA PRO A 67 12.51 -15.33 -8.67
C PRO A 67 11.73 -15.87 -7.46
N ASN A 68 11.31 -14.99 -6.57
CA ASN A 68 10.48 -15.35 -5.42
C ASN A 68 9.02 -15.03 -5.74
N ARG A 69 8.39 -15.87 -6.56
CA ARG A 69 7.01 -15.68 -7.01
C ARG A 69 6.03 -15.62 -5.84
N SER A 70 6.27 -16.37 -4.77
CA SER A 70 5.44 -16.36 -3.57
C SER A 70 5.46 -14.99 -2.90
N LEU A 71 6.63 -14.38 -2.74
CA LEU A 71 6.74 -13.02 -2.20
C LEU A 71 6.11 -12.00 -3.14
N GLY A 72 6.33 -12.12 -4.45
CA GLY A 72 5.66 -11.24 -5.42
C GLY A 72 4.15 -11.33 -5.32
N ASN A 73 3.61 -12.55 -5.21
CA ASN A 73 2.18 -12.77 -5.02
C ASN A 73 1.68 -12.10 -3.74
N ILE A 74 2.41 -12.20 -2.62
CA ILE A 74 2.04 -11.64 -1.30
C ILE A 74 2.10 -10.10 -1.30
N VAL A 75 3.13 -9.52 -1.88
CA VAL A 75 3.34 -8.06 -1.95
C VAL A 75 2.26 -7.42 -2.83
N HIS A 76 1.87 -8.10 -3.91
CA HIS A 76 0.76 -7.74 -4.76
C HIS A 76 -0.60 -8.28 -4.28
N ILE A 77 -0.75 -8.56 -2.98
CA ILE A 77 -2.05 -8.59 -2.29
C ILE A 77 -2.28 -7.22 -1.60
N PRO A 78 -2.20 -6.05 -2.30
CA PRO A 78 -2.29 -4.78 -1.62
C PRO A 78 -3.73 -4.61 -1.16
N LEU A 79 -3.98 -4.54 0.15
CA LEU A 79 -5.19 -3.97 0.73
C LEU A 79 -6.49 -4.23 -0.07
N ARG A 80 -6.65 -5.45 -0.62
CA ARG A 80 -7.79 -5.76 -1.50
C ARG A 80 -9.05 -5.99 -0.69
N LEU A 81 -9.01 -5.62 0.58
CA LEU A 81 -10.10 -5.73 1.51
C LEU A 81 -10.42 -4.31 1.99
N TYR A 82 -11.70 -4.02 2.07
CA TYR A 82 -12.20 -2.79 2.64
C TYR A 82 -13.05 -3.15 3.84
N CYS A 83 -12.72 -2.57 4.99
CA CYS A 83 -13.54 -2.71 6.18
C CYS A 83 -14.68 -1.69 6.12
N VAL A 84 -15.92 -2.17 6.11
CA VAL A 84 -17.12 -1.32 6.01
C VAL A 84 -17.27 -0.45 7.25
N GLN A 85 -17.04 -1.02 8.42
CA GLN A 85 -17.14 -0.36 9.71
C GLN A 85 -16.13 0.79 9.84
N ASP A 86 -14.87 0.53 9.50
CA ASP A 86 -13.78 1.49 9.66
C ASP A 86 -13.54 2.38 8.42
N ARG A 87 -14.35 2.18 7.38
CA ARG A 87 -14.32 2.89 6.10
C ARG A 87 -12.92 3.07 5.52
N ARG A 88 -12.12 2.01 5.59
CA ARG A 88 -10.72 2.04 5.16
C ARG A 88 -10.33 0.74 4.50
N ALA A 89 -9.38 0.84 3.59
CA ALA A 89 -8.69 -0.32 3.05
C ALA A 89 -7.87 -0.99 4.16
N VAL A 90 -7.99 -2.31 4.27
CA VAL A 90 -7.32 -3.15 5.26
C VAL A 90 -6.59 -4.29 4.55
N CYS A 91 -5.46 -4.77 5.09
CA CYS A 91 -4.77 -5.93 4.52
C CYS A 91 -5.34 -7.22 5.13
N VAL A 92 -4.96 -8.37 4.55
CA VAL A 92 -5.32 -9.69 5.08
C VAL A 92 -4.88 -9.87 6.54
N VAL A 93 -3.75 -9.27 6.94
CA VAL A 93 -3.28 -9.30 8.33
C VAL A 93 -4.13 -8.44 9.24
N CYS A 94 -4.57 -7.26 8.79
CA CYS A 94 -5.51 -6.43 9.54
C CYS A 94 -6.84 -7.15 9.74
N HIS A 95 -7.38 -7.82 8.71
CA HIS A 95 -8.62 -8.62 8.85
C HIS A 95 -8.47 -9.76 9.88
N LEU A 96 -7.33 -10.46 9.87
CA LEU A 96 -7.07 -11.55 10.81
C LEU A 96 -6.77 -11.06 12.24
N SER A 97 -6.51 -9.76 12.44
CA SER A 97 -6.34 -9.19 13.77
C SER A 97 -7.66 -9.17 14.54
N ARG A 98 -7.59 -9.17 15.89
CA ARG A 98 -8.80 -9.10 16.74
C ARG A 98 -9.69 -7.90 16.45
N GLU A 99 -9.10 -6.81 15.95
CA GLU A 99 -9.75 -5.52 15.72
C GLU A 99 -10.71 -5.56 14.51
N HIS A 100 -10.43 -6.38 13.50
CA HIS A 100 -11.30 -6.49 12.30
C HIS A 100 -11.84 -7.90 12.05
N ARG A 101 -11.58 -8.87 12.96
CA ARG A 101 -12.05 -10.25 12.83
C ARG A 101 -13.57 -10.37 12.84
N THR A 102 -14.25 -9.47 13.54
CA THR A 102 -15.72 -9.39 13.61
C THR A 102 -16.30 -8.34 12.67
N HIS A 103 -15.47 -7.64 11.91
CA HIS A 103 -15.91 -6.61 10.98
C HIS A 103 -16.18 -7.21 9.60
N THR A 104 -17.08 -6.56 8.87
CA THR A 104 -17.42 -6.94 7.51
C THR A 104 -16.33 -6.39 6.60
N VAL A 105 -15.62 -7.29 5.93
CA VAL A 105 -14.61 -6.96 4.94
C VAL A 105 -15.11 -7.36 3.56
N LEU A 106 -15.07 -6.44 2.61
CA LEU A 106 -15.42 -6.67 1.21
C LEU A 106 -14.15 -6.61 0.35
N PRO A 107 -14.07 -7.33 -0.77
CA PRO A 107 -13.09 -7.04 -1.79
C PRO A 107 -13.08 -5.54 -2.14
N ALA A 108 -11.91 -4.94 -2.33
CA ALA A 108 -11.76 -3.50 -2.60
C ALA A 108 -12.55 -3.07 -3.84
N GLU A 109 -12.74 -3.99 -4.79
CA GLU A 109 -13.56 -3.82 -6.00
C GLU A 109 -15.05 -3.70 -5.67
N GLU A 110 -15.56 -4.49 -4.72
CA GLU A 110 -16.97 -4.47 -4.29
C GLU A 110 -17.27 -3.27 -3.37
N ALA A 111 -16.28 -2.80 -2.62
CA ALA A 111 -16.41 -1.60 -1.79
C ALA A 111 -16.52 -0.29 -2.59
N ALA A 112 -15.98 -0.25 -3.81
CA ALA A 112 -16.18 0.87 -4.72
C ALA A 112 -17.68 1.03 -5.04
N HIS A 113 -18.41 -0.08 -5.19
CA HIS A 113 -19.87 -0.07 -5.38
C HIS A 113 -20.64 0.25 -4.08
N ALA A 114 -20.16 -0.21 -2.91
CA ALA A 114 -20.77 0.15 -1.63
C ALA A 114 -20.61 1.64 -1.28
N ALA A 115 -19.56 2.31 -1.77
CA ALA A 115 -19.39 3.76 -1.65
C ALA A 115 -20.33 4.56 -2.57
N GLU A 116 -20.97 3.92 -3.57
CA GLU A 116 -21.98 4.53 -4.44
C GLU A 116 -23.37 4.56 -3.80
N GLU A 117 -23.59 3.84 -2.69
CA GLU A 117 -24.83 3.90 -1.89
C GLU A 117 -24.86 5.08 -0.89
N VAL A 118 -24.20 6.21 -1.19
CA VAL A 118 -24.54 7.45 -0.48
C VAL A 118 -25.94 7.85 -0.94
N PRO A 119 -26.97 7.89 -0.06
CA PRO A 119 -28.33 8.18 -0.50
C PRO A 119 -28.37 9.51 -1.26
N GLN A 120 -28.99 9.52 -2.45
CA GLN A 120 -29.09 10.72 -3.30
C GLN A 120 -29.64 11.94 -2.55
N GLU A 121 -30.45 11.71 -1.51
CA GLU A 121 -31.00 12.72 -0.60
C GLU A 121 -29.92 13.48 0.20
N HIS A 122 -28.87 12.78 0.64
CA HIS A 122 -27.77 13.38 1.38
C HIS A 122 -26.86 14.20 0.45
N LEU A 123 -26.62 13.71 -0.78
CA LEU A 123 -25.83 14.42 -1.79
C LEU A 123 -26.53 15.68 -2.31
N SER A 124 -27.85 15.62 -2.50
CA SER A 124 -28.65 16.78 -2.91
C SER A 124 -28.69 17.85 -1.82
N SER A 125 -28.82 17.45 -0.55
CA SER A 125 -28.75 18.36 0.59
C SER A 125 -27.39 19.06 0.72
N LEU A 126 -26.29 18.32 0.52
CA LEU A 126 -24.93 18.88 0.55
C LEU A 126 -24.62 19.80 -0.63
N ARG A 127 -25.12 19.51 -1.83
CA ARG A 127 -25.01 20.41 -3.00
C ARG A 127 -25.74 21.72 -2.75
N LYS A 128 -26.98 21.64 -2.27
CA LYS A 128 -27.80 22.81 -1.96
C LYS A 128 -27.14 23.70 -0.90
N GLY A 129 -26.64 23.11 0.19
CA GLY A 129 -25.91 23.86 1.23
C GLY A 129 -24.63 24.54 0.73
N ARG A 130 -23.92 23.95 -0.25
CA ARG A 130 -22.75 24.58 -0.88
C ARG A 130 -23.11 25.74 -1.80
N GLU A 131 -24.20 25.65 -2.54
CA GLU A 131 -24.70 26.73 -3.40
C GLU A 131 -25.22 27.90 -2.56
N GLU A 132 -25.96 27.61 -1.49
CA GLU A 132 -26.44 28.62 -0.54
C GLU A 132 -25.29 29.35 0.14
N ALA A 133 -24.27 28.63 0.62
CA ALA A 133 -23.08 29.24 1.21
C ALA A 133 -22.24 30.06 0.21
N LYS A 134 -22.22 29.66 -1.07
CA LYS A 134 -21.54 30.44 -2.12
C LYS A 134 -22.30 31.73 -2.43
N ALA A 135 -23.61 31.65 -2.58
CA ALA A 135 -24.47 32.80 -2.82
C ALA A 135 -24.49 33.77 -1.63
N GLU A 136 -24.42 33.25 -0.40
CA GLU A 136 -24.27 34.04 0.83
C GLU A 136 -22.96 34.83 0.83
N ARG A 137 -21.83 34.18 0.49
CA ARG A 137 -20.52 34.84 0.42
C ARG A 137 -20.44 35.86 -0.70
N GLU A 138 -21.09 35.62 -1.84
CA GLU A 138 -21.17 36.57 -2.95
C GLU A 138 -21.98 37.80 -2.56
N ARG A 139 -23.19 37.63 -1.99
CA ARG A 139 -24.02 38.72 -1.45
C ARG A 139 -23.28 39.56 -0.41
N GLN A 140 -22.63 38.90 0.55
CA GLN A 140 -21.85 39.59 1.59
C GLN A 140 -20.62 40.32 1.01
N SER A 141 -20.08 39.89 -0.12
CA SER A 141 -18.97 40.59 -0.80
C SER A 141 -19.46 41.79 -1.62
N GLU A 142 -20.68 41.75 -2.14
CA GLU A 142 -21.31 42.85 -2.87
C GLU A 142 -21.81 43.95 -1.92
N ASP A 143 -22.26 43.62 -0.71
CA ASP A 143 -22.67 44.57 0.33
C ASP A 143 -21.49 45.31 0.99
N LEU A 144 -20.24 44.92 0.72
CA LEU A 144 -19.01 45.51 1.26
C LEU A 144 -18.30 46.48 0.27
N LEU A 145 -18.91 46.76 -0.89
CA LEU A 145 -18.47 47.74 -1.91
C LEU A 145 -19.39 48.97 -1.93
#